data_AF-A0A0N5D972-F1
#
_entry.id   AF-A0A0N5D972-F1
#
_cell.length_a   1.000
_cell.length_b   1.000
_cell.length_c   1.000
_cell.angle_alpha   90.00
_cell.angle_beta   90.00
_cell.angle_gamma   90.00
#
_symmetry.space_group_name_H-M   'P 1'
#
loop_
_entity.id
_entity.type
_entity.pdbx_description
1 polymer ?
#
loop_
_entity_poly.entity_id
_entity_poly.type
_entity_poly.pdbx_seq_one_letter_code
_entity_poly.pdbx_strand_id
1 'polypeptide(L)'
;MAPSIRNVSLDMGIVELITAGLSTMDFNRWHSFQCYLKTLDGQMAEDSVHVQCIPSNCQNTLFPNVTEFTVHIGERDYSALTRLMDYSVDAQTLFSLDKIELFRVHFISSNEPIRGSSNLEDSFSRRRTSKHLRNFKKWIGAANLGERYCQQYS
;
A
#
# COMPACT_ATOMS: atom_id res chain seq x y z
N MET A 1 18.49 10.08 25.28
CA MET A 1 17.17 10.12 24.62
C MET A 1 17.30 9.42 23.28
N ALA A 2 16.48 8.40 22.99
CA ALA A 2 16.53 7.74 21.70
C ALA A 2 16.07 8.69 20.60
N PRO A 3 16.74 8.72 19.43
CA PRO A 3 16.32 9.58 18.31
C PRO A 3 14.91 9.17 17.86
N SER A 4 13.99 10.15 17.79
CA SER A 4 12.66 9.93 17.21
C SER A 4 12.80 9.67 15.71
N ILE A 5 12.24 8.58 15.20
CA ILE A 5 12.18 8.31 13.75
C ILE A 5 11.36 9.42 13.09
N ARG A 6 12.00 10.19 12.20
CA ARG A 6 11.38 11.29 11.43
C ARG A 6 11.07 10.90 9.99
N ASN A 7 11.89 10.02 9.42
CA ASN A 7 11.81 9.62 8.02
C ASN A 7 11.62 8.11 7.95
N VAL A 8 10.57 7.67 7.26
CA VAL A 8 10.26 6.26 7.03
C VAL A 8 10.17 6.03 5.52
N SER A 9 10.88 5.02 5.03
CA SER A 9 10.85 4.59 3.63
C SER A 9 10.64 3.09 3.60
N LEU A 10 9.53 2.62 3.04
CA LEU A 10 9.13 1.22 3.07
C LEU A 10 8.64 0.75 1.70
N ASP A 11 8.94 -0.51 1.39
CA ASP A 11 8.32 -1.21 0.27
C ASP A 11 6.86 -1.54 0.58
N MET A 12 6.02 -1.54 -0.46
CA MET A 12 4.59 -1.76 -0.33
C MET A 12 4.26 -3.10 0.35
N GLY A 13 5.02 -4.15 0.08
CA GLY A 13 4.85 -5.44 0.77
C GLY A 13 5.10 -5.36 2.29
N ILE A 14 6.02 -4.50 2.74
CA ILE A 14 6.26 -4.26 4.17
C ILE A 14 5.11 -3.45 4.79
N VAL A 15 4.59 -2.45 4.06
CA VAL A 15 3.40 -1.70 4.48
C VAL A 15 2.19 -2.62 4.63
N GLU A 16 1.98 -3.54 3.68
CA GLU A 16 0.91 -4.55 3.74
C GLU A 16 1.08 -5.48 4.95
N LEU A 17 2.30 -5.98 5.19
CA LEU A 17 2.59 -6.83 6.36
C LEU A 17 2.33 -6.10 7.69
N ILE A 18 2.79 -4.85 7.82
CA ILE A 18 2.54 -4.03 9.02
C ILE A 18 1.04 -3.85 9.23
N THR A 19 0.32 -3.49 8.16
CA THR A 19 -1.12 -3.25 8.22
C THR A 19 -1.87 -4.51 8.60
N ALA A 20 -1.50 -5.67 8.04
CA ALA A 20 -2.05 -6.95 8.43
C ALA A 20 -1.77 -7.29 9.90
N GLY A 21 -0.54 -7.03 10.38
CA GLY A 21 -0.17 -7.25 11.78
C GLY A 21 -0.89 -6.33 12.78
N LEU A 22 -1.36 -5.17 12.34
CA LEU A 22 -2.20 -4.25 13.15
C LEU A 22 -3.70 -4.59 13.08
N SER A 23 -4.09 -5.49 12.18
CA SER A 23 -5.48 -5.92 12.00
C SER A 23 -5.86 -7.08 12.92
N THR A 24 -7.11 -7.55 12.83
CA THR A 24 -7.55 -8.78 13.49
C THR A 24 -7.07 -10.05 12.78
N MET A 25 -6.29 -9.93 11.69
CA MET A 25 -5.76 -11.08 10.96
C MET A 25 -4.60 -11.71 11.72
N ASP A 26 -4.68 -13.00 12.00
CA ASP A 26 -3.53 -13.72 12.52
C ASP A 26 -2.50 -13.99 11.40
N PHE A 27 -1.25 -14.19 11.82
CA PHE A 27 -0.14 -14.37 10.89
C PHE A 27 -0.29 -15.61 10.00
N ASN A 28 -0.85 -16.72 10.49
CA ASN A 28 -1.01 -17.94 9.70
C ASN A 28 -2.03 -17.75 8.58
N ARG A 29 -3.14 -17.07 8.88
CA ARG A 29 -4.14 -16.69 7.89
C ARG A 29 -3.54 -15.74 6.87
N TRP A 30 -2.77 -14.73 7.31
CA TRP A 30 -2.10 -13.78 6.39
C TRP A 30 -1.12 -14.49 5.47
N HIS A 31 -0.26 -15.35 6.02
CA HIS A 31 0.71 -16.10 5.25
C HIS A 31 0.03 -17.03 4.23
N SER A 32 -1.03 -17.75 4.62
CA SER A 32 -1.80 -18.62 3.72
C SER A 32 -2.43 -17.82 2.58
N PHE A 33 -2.97 -16.64 2.89
CA PHE A 33 -3.51 -15.72 1.91
C PHE A 33 -2.44 -15.24 0.92
N GLN A 34 -1.26 -14.84 1.39
CA GLN A 34 -0.13 -14.44 0.53
C GLN A 34 0.36 -15.59 -0.35
N CYS A 35 0.40 -16.82 0.16
CA CYS A 35 0.72 -18.01 -0.65
C CYS A 35 -0.31 -18.24 -1.76
N TYR A 36 -1.59 -18.01 -1.49
CA TYR A 36 -2.64 -18.09 -2.50
C TYR A 36 -2.51 -16.98 -3.55
N LEU A 37 -2.27 -15.73 -3.16
CA LEU A 37 -2.06 -14.64 -4.11
C LEU A 37 -0.86 -14.90 -5.04
N LYS A 38 0.22 -15.51 -4.53
CA LYS A 38 1.37 -15.90 -5.33
C LYS A 38 1.04 -16.89 -6.46
N THR A 39 -0.01 -17.72 -6.31
CA THR A 39 -0.41 -18.64 -7.39
C THR A 39 -1.12 -17.92 -8.54
N LEU A 40 -1.59 -16.69 -8.29
CA LEU A 40 -2.25 -15.83 -9.27
C LEU A 40 -1.27 -14.89 -9.99
N ASP A 41 -0.02 -14.76 -9.53
CA ASP A 41 1.09 -14.03 -10.19
C ASP A 41 0.70 -12.67 -10.81
N GLY A 42 0.03 -11.79 -10.05
CA GLY A 42 -0.31 -10.45 -10.54
C GLY A 42 -1.46 -10.39 -11.55
N GLN A 43 -2.11 -11.52 -11.87
CA GLN A 43 -3.21 -11.58 -12.85
C GLN A 43 -4.46 -10.84 -12.34
N MET A 44 -5.39 -10.52 -13.25
CA MET A 44 -6.62 -9.79 -12.90
C MET A 44 -7.49 -10.53 -11.87
N ALA A 45 -7.39 -11.86 -11.80
CA ALA A 45 -8.09 -12.67 -10.81
C ALA A 45 -7.70 -12.30 -9.37
N GLU A 46 -6.47 -11.82 -9.16
CA GLU A 46 -5.98 -11.39 -7.85
C GLU A 46 -6.81 -10.23 -7.26
N ASP A 47 -7.35 -9.35 -8.12
CA ASP A 47 -8.15 -8.19 -7.67
C ASP A 47 -9.51 -8.60 -7.08
N SER A 48 -9.94 -9.83 -7.32
CA SER A 48 -11.22 -10.36 -6.83
C SER A 48 -11.06 -11.13 -5.51
N VAL A 49 -9.82 -11.31 -5.06
CA VAL A 49 -9.48 -12.07 -3.87
C VAL A 49 -9.34 -11.10 -2.70
N HIS A 50 -10.31 -11.17 -1.79
CA HIS A 50 -10.39 -10.28 -0.64
C HIS A 50 -10.26 -11.04 0.66
N VAL A 51 -9.59 -10.40 1.62
CA VAL A 51 -9.72 -10.77 3.03
C VAL A 51 -10.75 -9.85 3.68
N GLN A 52 -11.46 -10.33 4.69
CA GLN A 52 -12.29 -9.46 5.51
C GLN A 52 -11.81 -9.53 6.95
N CYS A 53 -11.27 -8.42 7.43
CA CYS A 53 -10.93 -8.19 8.82
C CYS A 53 -11.99 -7.31 9.48
N ILE A 54 -12.14 -7.44 10.79
CA ILE A 54 -13.03 -6.59 11.58
C ILE A 54 -12.19 -5.40 12.07
N PRO A 55 -12.75 -4.19 12.17
CA PRO A 55 -12.02 -3.05 12.74
C PRO A 55 -11.45 -3.39 14.12
N SER A 56 -10.14 -3.24 14.28
CA SER A 56 -9.49 -3.35 15.58
C SER A 56 -9.46 -1.98 16.27
N ASN A 57 -9.62 -1.94 17.59
CA ASN A 57 -9.52 -0.71 18.38
C ASN A 57 -8.04 -0.34 18.66
N CYS A 58 -7.12 -0.60 17.74
CA CYS A 58 -5.71 -0.24 17.90
C CYS A 58 -5.58 1.30 17.91
N GLN A 59 -5.43 1.88 19.10
CA GLN A 59 -5.37 3.35 19.28
C GLN A 59 -3.95 3.93 19.13
N ASN A 60 -2.93 3.08 19.03
CA ASN A 60 -1.54 3.54 18.97
C ASN A 60 -1.07 3.70 17.52
N THR A 61 -0.57 4.89 17.19
CA THR A 61 0.16 5.14 15.95
C THR A 61 1.57 4.52 16.03
N LEU A 62 1.93 3.68 15.07
CA LEU A 62 3.21 2.96 15.04
C LEU A 62 4.41 3.90 14.88
N PHE A 63 4.29 4.91 14.01
CA PHE A 63 5.30 5.95 13.76
C PHE A 63 4.75 7.32 14.17
N PRO A 64 4.59 7.61 15.48
CA PRO A 64 3.85 8.77 15.95
C PRO A 64 4.57 10.12 15.72
N ASN A 65 5.84 10.11 15.32
CA ASN A 65 6.67 11.30 15.14
C ASN A 65 7.25 11.41 13.73
N VAL A 66 6.79 10.58 12.80
CA VAL A 66 7.24 10.64 11.41
C VAL A 66 6.70 11.92 10.76
N THR A 67 7.57 12.60 10.03
CA THR A 67 7.29 13.79 9.24
C THR A 67 7.42 13.49 7.75
N GLU A 68 8.30 12.58 7.35
CA GLU A 68 8.44 12.14 5.96
C GLU A 68 8.15 10.64 5.83
N PHE A 69 7.18 10.29 4.99
CA PHE A 69 6.81 8.91 4.73
C PHE A 69 6.87 8.61 3.23
N THR A 70 7.71 7.65 2.84
CA THR A 70 7.84 7.18 1.46
C THR A 70 7.38 5.74 1.34
N VAL A 71 6.47 5.49 0.41
CA VAL A 71 6.06 4.13 0.00
C VAL A 71 6.62 3.84 -1.38
N HIS A 72 7.39 2.77 -1.48
CA HIS A 72 7.90 2.24 -2.74
C HIS A 72 6.92 1.22 -3.30
N ILE A 73 6.48 1.42 -4.53
CA ILE A 73 5.49 0.58 -5.20
C ILE A 73 6.10 0.03 -6.48
N GLY A 74 6.29 -1.29 -6.52
CA GLY A 74 6.65 -2.01 -7.74
C GLY A 74 5.42 -2.32 -8.60
N GLU A 75 5.67 -2.74 -9.84
CA GLU A 75 4.61 -3.06 -10.81
C GLU A 75 3.68 -4.20 -10.38
N ARG A 76 4.12 -5.06 -9.45
CA ARG A 76 3.33 -6.18 -8.93
C ARG A 76 2.58 -5.82 -7.63
N ASP A 77 2.82 -4.65 -7.05
CA ASP A 77 2.27 -4.28 -5.74
C ASP A 77 0.92 -3.54 -5.83
N TYR A 78 0.43 -3.24 -7.04
CA TYR A 78 -0.78 -2.42 -7.20
C TYR A 78 -2.02 -3.05 -6.56
N SER A 79 -2.17 -4.37 -6.60
CA SER A 79 -3.29 -5.05 -5.93
C SER A 79 -3.24 -4.84 -4.40
N ALA A 80 -2.05 -4.87 -3.80
CA ALA A 80 -1.82 -4.63 -2.37
C ALA A 80 -2.33 -3.27 -1.90
N LEU A 81 -2.22 -2.23 -2.74
CA LEU A 81 -2.71 -0.88 -2.46
C LEU A 81 -4.20 -0.83 -2.12
N THR A 82 -5.01 -1.69 -2.76
CA THR A 82 -6.45 -1.79 -2.47
C THR A 82 -6.70 -2.69 -1.27
N ARG A 83 -5.93 -3.77 -1.13
CA ARG A 83 -6.05 -4.70 0.01
C ARG A 83 -5.76 -4.06 1.36
N LEU A 84 -5.04 -2.95 1.41
CA LEU A 84 -4.89 -2.19 2.67
C LEU A 84 -6.24 -1.87 3.35
N MET A 85 -7.29 -1.64 2.57
CA MET A 85 -8.64 -1.40 3.09
C MET A 85 -9.31 -2.66 3.65
N ASP A 86 -8.95 -3.84 3.14
CA ASP A 86 -9.52 -5.12 3.51
C ASP A 86 -9.10 -5.56 4.93
N TYR A 87 -7.96 -5.04 5.41
CA TYR A 87 -7.47 -5.24 6.77
C TYR A 87 -8.25 -4.45 7.82
N SER A 88 -9.14 -3.53 7.44
CA SER A 88 -9.91 -2.70 8.38
C SER A 88 -9.03 -1.92 9.36
N VAL A 89 -7.86 -1.48 8.89
CA VAL A 89 -6.89 -0.67 9.64
C VAL A 89 -6.83 0.73 9.03
N ASP A 90 -6.95 1.76 9.86
CA ASP A 90 -6.85 3.15 9.43
C ASP A 90 -5.38 3.58 9.26
N ALA A 91 -5.06 4.40 8.25
CA ALA A 91 -3.70 4.88 8.04
C ALA A 91 -3.12 5.66 9.24
N GLN A 92 -3.97 6.28 10.07
CA GLN A 92 -3.59 6.96 11.32
C GLN A 92 -2.95 6.02 12.35
N THR A 93 -3.19 4.70 12.23
CA THR A 93 -2.51 3.68 13.05
C THR A 93 -1.06 3.46 12.64
N LEU A 94 -0.67 3.82 11.41
CA LEU A 94 0.73 3.78 10.96
C LEU A 94 1.44 5.09 11.25
N PHE A 95 0.84 6.23 10.88
CA PHE A 95 1.44 7.56 11.02
C PHE A 95 0.39 8.62 11.33
N SER A 96 0.76 9.70 12.00
CA SER A 96 -0.16 10.81 12.29
C SER A 96 -0.24 11.77 11.10
N LEU A 97 -1.40 11.84 10.45
CA LEU A 97 -1.59 12.64 9.23
C LEU A 97 -1.28 14.14 9.43
N ASP A 98 -1.53 14.65 10.63
CA ASP A 98 -1.29 16.05 11.00
C ASP A 98 0.20 16.40 11.12
N LYS A 99 1.06 15.40 11.36
CA LYS A 99 2.50 15.59 11.53
C LYS A 99 3.29 15.34 10.25
N ILE A 100 2.68 14.72 9.24
CA ILE A 100 3.33 14.50 7.96
C ILE A 100 3.63 15.85 7.32
N GLU A 101 4.87 16.08 6.92
CA GLU A 101 5.30 17.22 6.11
C GLU A 101 5.47 16.79 4.64
N LEU A 102 5.81 15.52 4.41
CA LEU A 102 5.93 14.93 3.09
C LEU A 102 5.45 13.47 3.07
N PHE A 103 4.45 13.17 2.23
CA PHE A 103 4.06 11.81 1.88
C PHE A 103 4.39 11.54 0.41
N ARG A 104 5.30 10.62 0.17
CA ARG A 104 5.80 10.30 -1.16
C ARG A 104 5.37 8.91 -1.57
N VAL A 105 4.76 8.83 -2.75
CA VAL A 105 4.56 7.55 -3.44
C VAL A 105 5.60 7.46 -4.54
N HIS A 106 6.52 6.51 -4.42
CA HIS A 106 7.60 6.28 -5.36
C HIS A 106 7.33 5.01 -6.17
N PHE A 107 7.06 5.16 -7.46
CA PHE A 107 6.85 4.06 -8.39
C PHE A 107 8.19 3.58 -8.94
N ILE A 108 8.47 2.29 -8.77
CA ILE A 108 9.68 1.62 -9.27
C ILE A 108 9.27 0.89 -10.55
N SER A 109 9.74 1.35 -11.71
CA SER A 109 9.58 0.60 -12.96
C SER A 109 10.64 -0.50 -13.06
N SER A 110 10.24 -1.68 -13.51
CA SER A 110 11.19 -2.72 -13.89
C SER A 110 11.55 -2.52 -15.35
N ASN A 111 12.84 -2.38 -15.66
CA ASN A 111 13.33 -2.31 -17.04
C ASN A 111 13.18 -3.65 -17.81
N GLU A 112 12.50 -4.66 -17.26
CA GLU A 112 12.26 -5.90 -17.98
C GLU A 112 11.12 -5.73 -18.99
N PRO A 113 11.38 -5.85 -20.31
CA PRO A 113 10.34 -5.77 -21.30
C PRO A 113 9.37 -6.94 -21.10
N ILE A 114 8.12 -6.64 -20.76
CA ILE A 114 7.03 -7.60 -20.77
C ILE A 114 6.88 -8.11 -22.21
N ARG A 115 7.44 -9.28 -22.49
CA ARG A 115 7.34 -9.94 -23.80
C ARG A 115 5.87 -10.31 -24.05
N GLY A 116 5.16 -9.49 -24.84
CA GLY A 116 3.87 -9.86 -25.42
C GLY A 116 2.70 -8.88 -25.26
N SER A 117 2.87 -7.72 -24.61
CA SER A 117 1.74 -6.81 -24.38
C SER A 117 1.26 -6.12 -25.66
N SER A 118 0.01 -6.38 -26.05
CA SER A 118 -0.65 -5.58 -27.08
C SER A 118 -1.03 -4.20 -26.51
N ASN A 119 -1.13 -3.18 -27.38
CA ASN A 119 -1.54 -1.82 -27.00
C ASN A 119 -2.86 -1.75 -26.21
N LEU A 120 -3.72 -2.77 -26.35
CA LEU A 120 -5.00 -2.86 -25.65
C LEU A 120 -4.81 -3.29 -24.19
N GLU A 121 -3.96 -4.30 -23.94
CA GLU A 121 -3.64 -4.77 -22.58
C GLU A 121 -2.97 -3.68 -21.76
N ASP A 122 -2.13 -2.85 -22.38
CA ASP A 122 -1.48 -1.73 -21.73
C ASP A 122 -2.47 -0.60 -21.35
N SER A 123 -3.54 -0.41 -22.12
CA SER A 123 -4.62 0.50 -21.70
C SER A 123 -5.45 -0.07 -20.54
N PHE A 124 -5.68 -1.39 -20.49
CA PHE A 124 -6.43 -2.03 -19.41
C PHE A 124 -5.62 -2.09 -18.12
N SER A 125 -4.31 -2.36 -18.21
CA SER A 125 -3.39 -2.33 -17.07
C SER A 125 -3.36 -0.94 -16.44
N ARG A 126 -3.25 0.14 -17.24
CA ARG A 126 -3.30 1.53 -16.73
C ARG A 126 -4.61 1.87 -16.04
N ARG A 127 -5.76 1.41 -16.55
CA ARG A 127 -7.06 1.60 -15.89
C ARG A 127 -7.12 0.84 -14.57
N ARG A 128 -6.61 -0.39 -14.52
CA ARG A 128 -6.49 -1.20 -13.30
C ARG A 128 -5.61 -0.50 -12.25
N THR A 129 -4.37 -0.13 -12.61
CA THR A 129 -3.43 0.54 -11.69
C THR A 129 -3.98 1.86 -11.17
N SER A 130 -4.63 2.66 -12.01
CA SER A 130 -5.26 3.93 -11.58
C SER A 130 -6.40 3.73 -10.57
N LYS A 131 -7.17 2.63 -10.67
CA LYS A 131 -8.18 2.26 -9.67
C LYS A 131 -7.53 1.96 -8.33
N HIS A 132 -6.48 1.14 -8.31
CA HIS A 132 -5.80 0.79 -7.06
C HIS A 132 -5.16 2.00 -6.38
N LEU A 133 -4.50 2.86 -7.16
CA LEU A 133 -3.91 4.09 -6.64
C LEU A 133 -4.96 5.05 -6.08
N ARG A 134 -6.12 5.15 -6.72
CA ARG A 134 -7.24 5.96 -6.21
C ARG A 134 -7.75 5.41 -4.87
N ASN A 135 -7.87 4.09 -4.74
CA ASN A 135 -8.27 3.46 -3.48
C ASN A 135 -7.25 3.74 -2.37
N PHE A 136 -5.96 3.58 -2.67
CA PHE A 136 -4.89 3.89 -1.73
C PHE A 136 -4.89 5.35 -1.31
N LYS A 137 -5.04 6.30 -2.25
CA LYS A 137 -5.18 7.72 -1.94
C LYS A 137 -6.32 8.02 -0.97
N LYS A 138 -7.45 7.31 -1.12
CA LYS A 138 -8.57 7.43 -0.17
C LYS A 138 -8.18 6.89 1.21
N TRP A 139 -7.55 5.72 1.24
CA TRP A 139 -7.13 5.06 2.48
C TRP A 139 -6.12 5.90 3.28
N ILE A 140 -5.10 6.50 2.64
CA ILE A 140 -4.14 7.40 3.33
C ILE A 140 -4.72 8.78 3.66
N GLY A 141 -5.94 9.11 3.22
CA GLY A 141 -6.50 10.44 3.39
C GLY A 141 -5.76 11.52 2.57
N ALA A 142 -5.33 11.21 1.34
CA ALA A 142 -4.51 12.10 0.51
C ALA A 142 -5.12 13.49 0.26
N ALA A 143 -6.45 13.61 0.31
CA ALA A 143 -7.15 14.89 0.21
C ALA A 143 -6.75 15.87 1.33
N ASN A 144 -6.41 15.37 2.52
CA ASN A 144 -6.00 16.18 3.67
C ASN A 144 -4.50 16.54 3.62
N LEU A 145 -3.72 15.85 2.80
CA LEU A 145 -2.28 16.12 2.64
C LEU A 145 -2.02 17.34 1.75
N GLY A 146 -2.87 17.58 0.74
CA GLY A 146 -2.70 18.70 -0.19
C GLY A 146 -1.34 18.65 -0.89
N GLU A 147 -0.58 19.74 -0.81
CA GLU A 147 0.77 19.85 -1.40
C GLU A 147 1.82 18.94 -0.75
N ARG A 148 1.54 18.42 0.45
CA ARG A 148 2.43 17.48 1.15
C ARG A 148 2.46 16.09 0.50
N TYR A 149 1.50 15.79 -0.38
CA TYR A 149 1.47 14.54 -1.13
C TYR A 149 2.17 14.68 -2.48
N CYS A 150 3.14 13.79 -2.77
CA CYS A 150 3.80 13.75 -4.06
C CYS A 150 3.89 12.34 -4.65
N GLN A 151 3.95 12.28 -5.98
CA GLN A 151 4.20 11.06 -6.75
C GLN A 151 5.51 11.20 -7.50
N GLN A 152 6.33 10.16 -7.48
CA GLN A 152 7.60 10.10 -8.18
C GLN A 152 7.70 8.80 -8.97
N TYR A 153 8.37 8.86 -10.12
CA TYR A 153 8.55 7.75 -11.03
C TYR A 153 10.04 7.63 -11.33
N SER A 154 10.59 6.42 -11.23
CA SER A 154 11.96 6.07 -11.65
C SER A 154 11.94 5.18 -12.88
#